data_AF-A0A7S2SCQ2-F1
#
_entry.id   AF-A0A7S2SCQ2-F1
#
_cell.length_a   1.000
_cell.length_b   1.000
_cell.length_c   1.000
_cell.angle_alpha   90.00
_cell.angle_beta   90.00
_cell.angle_gamma   90.00
#
_symmetry.space_group_name_H-M   'P 1'
#
loop_
_entity.id
_entity.type
_entity.pdbx_description
1 polymer ?
#
loop_
_entity_poly.entity_id
_entity_poly.type
_entity_poly.pdbx_seq_one_letter_code
_entity_poly.pdbx_strand_id
1 'polypeptide(L)'
;MDDALKVHEAIREKFELYRGHRARVSNQQAEIERLYKELENLCLSTKSTTKGVLVVDWKMKFQSLSAKETTFEHFGKRGLSWHGCLLTYFRYKEEIVNNAVVPSAERVNVYLDQILEGDNQQNAGAVAGMVEAALEFFHSELPDLESVILQSDNAACYQNNELLFLLQLINSRSSVSIERYIHTETQDGKGLIDAHFARAMAVS
;
A
#
# COMPACT_ATOMS: atom_id res chain seq x y z
N MET A 1 14.25 -1.33 -47.33
CA MET A 1 13.29 -2.46 -47.24
C MET A 1 13.50 -3.25 -45.95
N ASP A 2 14.76 -3.56 -45.59
CA ASP A 2 15.12 -4.24 -44.33
C ASP A 2 14.76 -3.42 -43.06
N ASP A 3 15.00 -2.11 -43.06
CA ASP A 3 14.67 -1.25 -41.89
C ASP A 3 13.17 -1.10 -41.64
N ALA A 4 12.34 -1.11 -42.68
CA ALA A 4 10.89 -1.03 -42.56
C ALA A 4 10.29 -2.29 -41.91
N LEU A 5 10.87 -3.46 -42.21
CA LEU A 5 10.49 -4.73 -41.59
C LEU A 5 10.89 -4.77 -40.12
N LYS A 6 12.11 -4.33 -39.78
CA LYS A 6 12.58 -4.23 -38.38
C LYS A 6 11.71 -3.31 -37.53
N VAL A 7 11.34 -2.14 -38.07
CA VAL A 7 10.44 -1.19 -37.37
C VAL A 7 9.07 -1.82 -37.15
N HIS A 8 8.52 -2.52 -38.14
CA HIS A 8 7.23 -3.18 -38.03
C HIS A 8 7.24 -4.32 -37.00
N GLU A 9 8.31 -5.12 -36.94
CA GLU A 9 8.48 -6.16 -35.92
C GLU A 9 8.61 -5.58 -34.51
N ALA A 10 9.42 -4.54 -34.34
CA ALA A 10 9.58 -3.85 -33.05
C ALA A 10 8.26 -3.19 -32.57
N ILE A 11 7.44 -2.67 -33.49
CA ILE A 11 6.12 -2.13 -33.18
C ILE A 11 5.20 -3.26 -32.72
N ARG A 12 5.16 -4.39 -33.45
CA ARG A 12 4.35 -5.55 -33.08
C ARG A 12 4.71 -6.07 -31.70
N GLU A 13 5.99 -6.23 -31.40
CA GLU A 13 6.46 -6.66 -30.08
C GLU A 13 5.99 -5.72 -28.97
N LYS A 14 6.14 -4.40 -29.16
CA LYS A 14 5.65 -3.40 -28.20
C LYS A 14 4.13 -3.48 -28.00
N PHE A 15 3.36 -3.70 -29.07
CA PHE A 15 1.92 -3.90 -28.96
C PHE A 15 1.55 -5.14 -28.17
N GLU A 16 2.23 -6.27 -28.38
CA GLU A 16 1.99 -7.49 -27.61
C GLU A 16 2.38 -7.32 -26.14
N LEU A 17 3.52 -6.68 -25.84
CA LEU A 17 3.90 -6.34 -24.47
C LEU A 17 2.86 -5.45 -23.78
N TYR A 18 2.36 -4.42 -24.49
CA TYR A 18 1.31 -3.55 -23.98
C TYR A 18 0.00 -4.31 -23.71
N ARG A 19 -0.44 -5.18 -24.64
CA ARG A 19 -1.63 -6.02 -24.45
C ARG A 19 -1.48 -6.95 -23.25
N GLY A 20 -0.31 -7.58 -23.11
CA GLY A 20 0.02 -8.42 -21.94
C GLY A 20 -0.05 -7.63 -20.63
N HIS A 21 0.54 -6.43 -20.60
CA HIS A 21 0.44 -5.52 -19.46
C HIS A 21 -1.03 -5.18 -19.12
N ARG A 22 -1.86 -4.81 -20.12
CA ARG A 22 -3.28 -4.50 -19.91
C ARG A 22 -4.08 -5.69 -19.38
N ALA A 23 -3.81 -6.90 -19.87
CA ALA A 23 -4.45 -8.12 -19.36
C ALA A 23 -4.07 -8.38 -17.89
N ARG A 24 -2.80 -8.19 -17.54
CA ARG A 24 -2.32 -8.35 -16.16
C ARG A 24 -2.96 -7.34 -15.21
N VAL A 25 -3.05 -6.06 -15.62
CA VAL A 25 -3.76 -4.98 -14.89
C VAL A 25 -5.22 -5.34 -14.67
N SER A 26 -5.93 -5.75 -15.73
CA SER A 26 -7.35 -6.12 -15.63
C SER A 26 -7.59 -7.27 -14.65
N ASN A 27 -6.73 -8.30 -14.67
CA ASN A 27 -6.85 -9.43 -13.76
C ASN A 27 -6.53 -9.03 -12.32
N GLN A 28 -5.49 -8.22 -12.12
CA GLN A 28 -5.11 -7.70 -10.81
C GLN A 28 -6.24 -6.89 -10.19
N GLN A 29 -6.83 -5.96 -10.94
CA GLN A 29 -7.94 -5.14 -10.48
C GLN A 29 -9.16 -5.98 -10.10
N ALA A 30 -9.51 -6.98 -10.92
CA ALA A 30 -10.60 -7.90 -10.62
C ALA A 30 -10.37 -8.70 -9.33
N GLU A 31 -9.14 -9.16 -9.09
CA GLU A 31 -8.79 -9.87 -7.85
C GLU A 31 -8.82 -8.94 -6.64
N ILE A 32 -8.34 -7.69 -6.75
CA ILE A 32 -8.41 -6.68 -5.68
C ILE A 32 -9.87 -6.36 -5.34
N GLU A 33 -10.72 -6.18 -6.35
CA GLU A 33 -12.15 -5.98 -6.15
C GLU A 33 -12.81 -7.17 -5.45
N ARG A 34 -12.45 -8.40 -5.85
CA ARG A 34 -12.94 -9.61 -5.17
C ARG A 34 -12.51 -9.63 -3.71
N LEU A 35 -11.26 -9.30 -3.40
CA LEU A 35 -10.74 -9.24 -2.03
C LEU A 35 -11.51 -8.23 -1.17
N TYR A 36 -11.76 -7.01 -1.67
CA TYR A 36 -12.55 -6.04 -0.91
C TYR A 36 -13.98 -6.52 -0.67
N LYS A 37 -14.60 -7.19 -1.65
CA LYS A 37 -15.94 -7.78 -1.49
C LYS A 37 -15.95 -8.94 -0.47
N GLU A 38 -14.90 -9.75 -0.44
CA GLU A 38 -14.73 -10.80 0.57
C GLU A 38 -14.63 -10.20 1.98
N LEU A 39 -13.86 -9.11 2.15
CA LEU A 39 -13.75 -8.39 3.42
C LEU A 39 -15.08 -7.75 3.85
N GLU A 40 -15.82 -7.17 2.91
CA GLU A 40 -17.15 -6.61 3.17
C GLU A 40 -18.12 -7.69 3.68
N ASN A 41 -18.19 -8.83 3.00
CA ASN A 41 -19.03 -9.97 3.40
C ASN A 41 -18.59 -10.55 4.75
N LEU A 42 -17.29 -10.61 5.02
CA LEU A 42 -16.77 -11.07 6.30
C LEU A 42 -17.21 -10.13 7.43
N CYS A 43 -17.11 -8.82 7.23
CA CYS A 43 -17.60 -7.83 8.17
C CYS A 43 -19.11 -7.96 8.43
N LEU A 44 -19.93 -8.13 7.39
CA LEU A 44 -21.37 -8.31 7.54
C LEU A 44 -21.75 -9.59 8.30
N SER A 45 -21.01 -10.68 8.06
CA SER A 45 -21.29 -11.98 8.69
C SER A 45 -20.80 -12.08 10.14
N THR A 46 -19.64 -11.49 10.45
CA THR A 46 -19.04 -11.51 11.80
C THR A 46 -19.48 -10.34 12.66
N LYS A 47 -19.96 -9.26 12.04
CA LYS A 47 -20.23 -7.95 12.67
C LYS A 47 -19.01 -7.35 13.36
N SER A 48 -17.80 -7.74 12.95
CA SER A 48 -16.53 -7.23 13.48
C SER A 48 -15.52 -6.95 12.37
N THR A 49 -14.48 -6.18 12.70
CA THR A 49 -13.37 -5.82 11.82
C THR A 49 -12.19 -6.75 12.11
N THR A 50 -12.26 -7.98 11.61
CA THR A 50 -11.19 -8.97 11.83
C THR A 50 -10.09 -8.95 10.78
N LYS A 51 -10.37 -8.38 9.61
CA LYS A 51 -9.43 -8.35 8.47
C LYS A 51 -9.38 -7.01 7.75
N GLY A 52 -8.23 -6.69 7.18
CA GLY A 52 -8.03 -5.49 6.36
C GLY A 52 -7.00 -5.67 5.23
N VAL A 53 -6.91 -4.67 4.36
CA VAL A 53 -5.82 -4.52 3.39
C VAL A 53 -4.88 -3.44 3.88
N LEU A 54 -3.62 -3.77 4.08
CA LEU A 54 -2.57 -2.84 4.47
C LEU A 54 -1.72 -2.51 3.24
N VAL A 55 -1.93 -1.33 2.67
CA VAL A 55 -1.10 -0.79 1.58
C VAL A 55 0.08 -0.04 2.18
N VAL A 56 1.30 -0.35 1.74
CA VAL A 56 2.52 0.33 2.16
C VAL A 56 3.25 0.94 0.98
N ASP A 57 3.80 2.13 1.17
CA ASP A 57 4.59 2.80 0.14
C ASP A 57 5.66 3.75 0.70
N TRP A 58 6.77 3.87 -0.01
CA TRP A 58 7.75 4.91 0.23
C TRP A 58 7.37 6.14 -0.58
N LYS A 59 7.26 7.29 0.09
CA LYS A 59 7.16 8.56 -0.62
C LYS A 59 8.44 8.81 -1.41
N MET A 60 8.31 9.07 -2.70
CA MET A 60 9.44 9.51 -3.51
C MET A 60 10.04 10.79 -2.93
N LYS A 61 11.38 10.82 -2.77
CA LYS A 61 12.10 12.02 -2.35
C LYS A 61 11.77 13.18 -3.27
N PHE A 62 11.20 14.23 -2.71
CA PHE A 62 11.09 15.50 -3.39
C PHE A 62 12.49 16.12 -3.47
N GLN A 63 13.16 16.02 -4.61
CA GLN A 63 14.32 16.88 -4.85
C GLN A 63 13.83 18.33 -4.93
N SER A 64 14.18 19.13 -3.91
CA SER A 64 14.15 20.60 -3.87
C SER A 64 12.79 21.32 -3.85
N LEU A 65 12.09 21.28 -2.70
CA LEU A 65 11.35 22.46 -2.19
C LEU A 65 12.22 23.31 -1.24
N SER A 66 13.45 22.86 -0.96
CA SER A 66 14.52 23.64 -0.32
C SER A 66 15.10 24.67 -1.30
N ALA A 67 14.31 25.68 -1.65
CA ALA A 67 14.82 26.95 -2.17
C ALA A 67 14.26 28.16 -1.41
N LYS A 68 13.47 27.93 -0.35
CA LYS A 68 12.94 28.99 0.51
C LYS A 68 12.82 28.53 1.95
N GLU A 69 13.95 28.32 2.61
CA GLU A 69 14.09 28.73 4.02
C GLU A 69 15.58 28.85 4.37
N THR A 70 15.91 30.10 4.70
CA THR A 70 17.14 30.69 5.24
C THR A 70 18.36 29.79 5.51
N THR A 71 19.44 30.15 4.80
CA THR A 71 20.86 30.00 5.10
C THR A 71 21.18 29.97 6.61
N PHE A 72 21.63 28.81 7.14
CA PHE A 72 22.69 28.60 8.16
C PHE A 72 22.63 27.27 8.96
N GLU A 73 22.21 26.12 8.39
CA GLU A 73 22.51 24.79 8.99
C GLU A 73 22.95 23.76 7.93
N HIS A 74 23.92 24.16 7.11
CA HIS A 74 24.43 23.38 5.97
C HIS A 74 25.42 22.24 6.34
N PHE A 75 25.19 21.42 7.37
CA PHE A 75 26.12 20.31 7.66
C PHE A 75 25.56 19.06 8.36
N GLY A 76 24.28 18.66 8.18
CA GLY A 76 23.81 17.50 8.96
C GLY A 76 22.57 16.68 8.60
N LYS A 77 21.84 16.87 7.49
CA LYS A 77 20.65 16.01 7.22
C LYS A 77 20.67 15.33 5.86
N ARG A 78 21.18 14.09 5.86
CA ARG A 78 20.75 13.05 4.90
C ARG A 78 19.21 13.00 4.98
N GLY A 79 18.52 13.12 3.85
CA GLY A 79 17.07 13.35 3.80
C GLY A 79 16.24 12.31 4.59
N LEU A 80 15.20 12.79 5.28
CA LEU A 80 14.24 11.97 6.02
C LEU A 80 13.48 11.04 5.05
N SER A 81 13.42 9.75 5.36
CA SER A 81 12.62 8.81 4.56
C SER A 81 11.21 8.74 5.11
N TRP A 82 10.21 8.88 4.25
CA TRP A 82 8.81 8.83 4.64
C TRP A 82 8.16 7.58 4.05
N HIS A 83 7.75 6.67 4.94
CA HIS A 83 6.95 5.49 4.62
C HIS A 83 5.50 5.74 5.02
N GLY A 84 4.57 5.56 4.10
CA GLY A 84 3.14 5.63 4.37
C GLY A 84 2.54 4.25 4.47
N CYS A 85 1.58 4.12 5.37
CA CYS A 85 0.70 2.96 5.48
C CYS A 85 -0.75 3.41 5.33
N LEU A 86 -1.54 2.66 4.58
CA LEU A 86 -2.98 2.81 4.46
C LEU A 86 -3.63 1.48 4.81
N LEU A 87 -4.32 1.43 5.95
CA LEU A 87 -5.19 0.31 6.29
C LEU A 87 -6.59 0.61 5.77
N THR A 88 -7.09 -0.26 4.89
CA THR A 88 -8.49 -0.28 4.47
C THR A 88 -9.19 -1.49 5.07
N TYR A 89 -10.32 -1.26 5.74
CA TYR A 89 -11.15 -2.32 6.32
C TYR A 89 -12.63 -1.98 6.21
N PHE A 90 -13.49 -2.90 6.65
CA PHE A 90 -14.93 -2.67 6.73
C PHE A 90 -15.41 -2.68 8.18
N ARG A 91 -16.29 -1.74 8.51
CA ARG A 91 -16.93 -1.61 9.82
C ARG A 91 -18.43 -1.88 9.68
N TYR A 92 -18.95 -2.80 10.49
CA TYR A 92 -20.37 -3.10 10.52
C TYR A 92 -21.15 -1.89 11.03
N LYS A 93 -22.26 -1.60 10.34
CA LYS A 93 -23.22 -0.59 10.73
C LYS A 93 -24.63 -1.09 10.51
N GLU A 94 -25.55 -0.44 11.17
CA GLU A 94 -26.98 -0.60 10.94
C GLU A 94 -27.51 0.70 10.37
N GLU A 95 -28.06 0.62 9.16
CA GLU A 95 -28.63 1.77 8.46
C GLU A 95 -30.15 1.67 8.47
N ILE A 96 -30.82 2.81 8.57
CA ILE A 96 -32.27 2.89 8.49
C ILE A 96 -32.65 3.24 7.06
N VAL A 97 -33.21 2.27 6.35
CA VAL A 97 -33.72 2.44 4.98
C VAL A 97 -35.22 2.15 4.99
N ASN A 98 -36.04 3.13 4.61
CA ASN A 98 -37.51 2.99 4.59
C ASN A 98 -38.10 2.49 5.92
N ASN A 99 -37.64 3.06 7.05
CA ASN A 99 -37.99 2.64 8.42
C ASN A 99 -37.64 1.18 8.79
N ALA A 100 -36.81 0.49 8.00
CA ALA A 100 -36.26 -0.82 8.33
C ALA A 100 -34.77 -0.69 8.67
N VAL A 101 -34.33 -1.44 9.70
CA VAL A 101 -32.91 -1.57 10.01
C VAL A 101 -32.29 -2.60 9.07
N VAL A 102 -31.31 -2.17 8.29
CA VAL A 102 -30.60 -3.00 7.32
C VAL A 102 -29.12 -3.05 7.70
N PRO A 103 -28.49 -4.24 7.76
CA PRO A 103 -27.06 -4.35 8.00
C PRO A 103 -26.29 -3.76 6.81
N SER A 104 -25.29 -2.94 7.11
CA SER A 104 -24.37 -2.38 6.11
C SER A 104 -22.92 -2.51 6.58
N ALA A 105 -21.99 -2.42 5.63
CA ALA A 105 -20.56 -2.44 5.90
C ALA A 105 -19.96 -1.17 5.31
N GLU A 106 -19.47 -0.29 6.18
CA GLU A 106 -18.80 0.93 5.77
C GLU A 106 -17.32 0.63 5.50
N ARG A 107 -16.84 0.98 4.31
CA ARG A 107 -15.41 0.97 4.00
C ARG A 107 -14.71 2.13 4.72
N VAL A 108 -13.72 1.80 5.54
CA VAL A 108 -12.93 2.76 6.32
C VAL A 108 -11.48 2.72 5.85
N ASN A 109 -10.86 3.90 5.72
CA ASN A 109 -9.46 4.09 5.35
C ASN A 109 -8.74 4.86 6.46
N VAL A 110 -7.67 4.28 7.00
CA VAL A 110 -6.84 4.90 8.04
C VAL A 110 -5.40 4.99 7.55
N TYR A 111 -4.83 6.20 7.62
CA TYR A 111 -3.46 6.46 7.21
C TYR A 111 -2.54 6.53 8.43
N LEU A 112 -1.34 5.99 8.29
CA LEU A 112 -0.25 6.09 9.24
C LEU A 112 1.00 6.54 8.49
N ASP A 113 1.57 7.67 8.91
CA ASP A 113 2.83 8.19 8.37
C ASP A 113 3.99 7.82 9.31
N GLN A 114 4.99 7.15 8.76
CA GLN A 114 6.19 6.72 9.48
C GLN A 114 7.40 7.47 8.90
N ILE A 115 8.06 8.26 9.74
CA ILE A 115 9.24 9.05 9.37
C ILE A 115 10.49 8.40 9.94
N LEU A 116 11.40 7.98 9.06
CA LEU A 116 12.71 7.45 9.45
C LEU A 116 13.75 8.57 9.45
N GLU A 117 14.29 8.87 10.63
CA GLU A 117 15.41 9.80 10.80
C GLU A 117 16.75 9.06 10.77
N GLY A 118 17.75 9.63 10.13
CA GLY A 118 19.15 9.15 10.18
C GLY A 118 19.53 8.08 9.15
N ASP A 119 18.56 7.43 8.49
CA ASP A 119 18.82 6.47 7.42
C ASP A 119 17.92 6.71 6.20
N ASN A 120 18.52 6.52 5.02
CA ASN A 120 17.84 6.58 3.74
C ASN A 120 17.85 5.24 3.00
N GLN A 121 18.25 4.17 3.67
CA GLN A 121 18.19 2.84 3.09
C GLN A 121 16.76 2.32 3.15
N GLN A 122 16.07 2.45 2.02
CA GLN A 122 14.85 1.71 1.73
C GLN A 122 15.24 0.25 1.43
N ASN A 123 15.77 -0.46 2.42
CA ASN A 123 16.14 -1.87 2.30
C ASN A 123 15.06 -2.77 2.92
N ALA A 124 15.20 -4.08 2.75
CA ALA A 124 14.23 -5.06 3.23
C ALA A 124 14.01 -4.99 4.76
N GLY A 125 15.09 -4.80 5.52
CA GLY A 125 15.02 -4.65 6.98
C GLY A 125 14.25 -3.42 7.42
N ALA A 126 14.47 -2.28 6.77
CA ALA A 126 13.72 -1.06 7.04
C ALA A 126 12.23 -1.24 6.74
N VAL A 127 11.88 -1.83 5.59
CA VAL A 127 10.49 -2.13 5.24
C VAL A 127 9.86 -3.08 6.26
N ALA A 128 10.54 -4.15 6.64
CA ALA A 128 10.04 -5.11 7.61
C ALA A 128 9.76 -4.47 8.98
N GLY A 129 10.69 -3.63 9.48
CA GLY A 129 10.49 -2.90 10.73
C GLY A 129 9.33 -1.91 10.67
N MET A 130 9.15 -1.23 9.52
CA MET A 130 8.02 -0.33 9.30
C MET A 130 6.68 -1.07 9.25
N VAL A 131 6.63 -2.21 8.55
CA VAL A 131 5.43 -3.06 8.51
C VAL A 131 5.09 -3.57 9.90
N GLU A 132 6.06 -4.09 10.64
CA GLU A 132 5.83 -4.55 12.03
C GLU A 132 5.27 -3.44 12.91
N ALA A 133 5.89 -2.26 12.90
CA ALA A 133 5.41 -1.12 13.69
C ALA A 133 3.98 -0.70 13.30
N ALA A 134 3.64 -0.80 12.01
CA ALA A 134 2.28 -0.52 11.54
C ALA A 134 1.27 -1.57 12.03
N LEU A 135 1.63 -2.86 12.02
CA LEU A 135 0.76 -3.93 12.54
C LEU A 135 0.49 -3.74 14.03
N GLU A 136 1.51 -3.43 14.83
CA GLU A 136 1.37 -3.17 16.26
C GLU A 136 0.43 -1.97 16.52
N PHE A 137 0.64 -0.87 15.78
CA PHE A 137 -0.22 0.32 15.88
C PHE A 137 -1.67 0.01 15.51
N PHE A 138 -1.91 -0.69 14.41
CA PHE A 138 -3.28 -1.01 14.01
C PHE A 138 -3.94 -2.01 14.96
N HIS A 139 -3.19 -2.93 15.56
CA HIS A 139 -3.70 -3.81 16.60
C HIS A 139 -4.14 -3.04 17.85
N SER A 140 -3.36 -2.02 18.27
CA SER A 140 -3.75 -1.22 19.44
C SER A 140 -5.00 -0.38 19.20
N GLU A 141 -5.17 0.13 17.97
CA GLU A 141 -6.35 0.93 17.59
C GLU A 141 -7.58 0.06 17.23
N LEU A 142 -7.35 -1.15 16.70
CA LEU A 142 -8.36 -2.12 16.29
C LEU A 142 -8.05 -3.48 16.92
N PRO A 143 -8.39 -3.70 18.21
CA PRO A 143 -8.02 -4.93 18.93
C PRO A 143 -8.57 -6.23 18.32
N ASP A 144 -9.68 -6.14 17.60
CA ASP A 144 -10.31 -7.28 16.90
C ASP A 144 -9.63 -7.60 15.56
N LEU A 145 -8.69 -6.77 15.08
CA LEU A 145 -7.96 -7.02 13.85
C LEU A 145 -7.02 -8.22 14.05
N GLU A 146 -7.31 -9.33 13.36
CA GLU A 146 -6.56 -10.59 13.46
C GLU A 146 -5.56 -10.73 12.30
N SER A 147 -5.89 -10.18 11.13
CA SER A 147 -5.02 -10.31 9.96
C SER A 147 -5.16 -9.21 8.92
N VAL A 148 -4.14 -9.11 8.08
CA VAL A 148 -4.10 -8.21 6.93
C VAL A 148 -3.62 -8.90 5.67
N ILE A 149 -4.08 -8.38 4.54
CA ILE A 149 -3.46 -8.58 3.24
C ILE A 149 -2.51 -7.41 3.02
N LEU A 150 -1.21 -7.70 2.99
CA LEU A 150 -0.19 -6.69 2.70
C LEU A 150 -0.17 -6.39 1.20
N GLN A 151 -0.02 -5.12 0.86
CA GLN A 151 0.07 -4.66 -0.53
C GLN A 151 1.15 -3.58 -0.69
N SER A 152 1.95 -3.66 -1.75
CA SER A 152 2.94 -2.62 -2.11
C SER A 152 3.12 -2.52 -3.63
N ASP A 153 3.99 -1.63 -4.12
CA ASP A 153 4.47 -1.76 -5.50
C ASP A 153 5.57 -2.81 -5.65
N ASN A 154 6.06 -2.94 -6.89
CA ASN A 154 7.18 -3.79 -7.29
C ASN A 154 8.56 -3.10 -7.12
N ALA A 155 8.70 -2.05 -6.31
CA ALA A 155 10.03 -1.48 -6.08
C ALA A 155 10.96 -2.50 -5.40
N ALA A 156 12.26 -2.42 -5.66
CA ALA A 156 13.23 -3.42 -5.18
C ALA A 156 13.25 -3.60 -3.65
N CYS A 157 12.88 -2.56 -2.90
CA CYS A 157 12.76 -2.61 -1.44
C CYS A 157 11.61 -3.51 -0.96
N TYR A 158 10.57 -3.67 -1.78
CA TYR A 158 9.41 -4.53 -1.55
C TYR A 158 9.50 -5.89 -2.27
N GLN A 159 10.16 -5.92 -3.43
CA GLN A 159 10.29 -7.12 -4.26
C GLN A 159 11.66 -7.77 -4.06
N ASN A 160 11.88 -8.38 -2.89
CA ASN A 160 13.08 -9.18 -2.62
C ASN A 160 12.78 -10.34 -1.66
N ASN A 161 13.61 -11.39 -1.75
CA ASN A 161 13.43 -12.60 -0.94
C ASN A 161 13.67 -12.36 0.55
N GLU A 162 14.59 -11.45 0.90
CA GLU A 162 14.89 -11.11 2.29
C GLU A 162 13.63 -10.60 3.00
N LEU A 163 12.88 -9.68 2.38
CA LEU A 163 11.63 -9.17 2.92
C LEU A 163 10.63 -10.31 3.13
N LEU A 164 10.47 -11.22 2.16
CA LEU A 164 9.55 -12.36 2.31
C LEU A 164 9.88 -13.21 3.55
N PHE A 165 11.17 -13.48 3.82
CA PHE A 165 11.58 -14.18 5.03
C PHE A 165 11.28 -13.38 6.30
N LEU A 166 11.55 -12.07 6.29
CA LEU A 166 11.29 -11.19 7.43
C LEU A 166 9.79 -11.07 7.76
N LEU A 167 8.92 -11.00 6.74
CA LEU A 167 7.47 -10.97 6.94
C LEU A 167 6.97 -12.25 7.63
N GLN A 168 7.56 -13.41 7.31
CA GLN A 168 7.20 -14.66 8.01
C GLN A 168 7.70 -14.70 9.45
N LEU A 169 8.87 -14.11 9.72
CA LEU A 169 9.34 -13.94 11.09
C LEU A 169 8.40 -13.01 11.88
N ILE A 170 7.92 -11.92 11.27
CA ILE A 170 6.93 -11.02 11.87
C ILE A 170 5.64 -11.78 12.19
N ASN A 171 5.14 -12.61 11.28
CA ASN A 171 3.95 -13.45 11.52
C ASN A 171 4.10 -14.39 12.72
N SER A 172 5.31 -14.79 13.10
CA SER A 172 5.54 -15.66 14.26
C SER A 172 5.41 -14.95 15.61
N ARG A 173 5.40 -13.61 15.63
CA ARG A 173 5.43 -12.79 16.85
C ARG A 173 4.36 -11.70 16.93
N SER A 174 3.77 -11.31 15.79
CA SER A 174 2.73 -10.28 15.70
C SER A 174 1.36 -10.83 16.07
N SER A 175 0.54 -10.04 16.77
CA SER A 175 -0.89 -10.35 17.00
C SER A 175 -1.71 -10.27 15.72
N VAL A 176 -1.28 -9.47 14.75
CA VAL A 176 -1.91 -9.33 13.43
C VAL A 176 -1.07 -10.07 12.40
N SER A 177 -1.64 -11.10 11.80
CA SER A 177 -0.94 -11.91 10.79
C SER A 177 -1.06 -11.33 9.38
N ILE A 178 0.00 -11.44 8.60
CA ILE A 178 0.02 -11.15 7.17
C ILE A 178 -0.35 -12.44 6.42
N GLU A 179 -1.59 -12.55 5.96
CA GLU A 179 -2.10 -13.74 5.28
C GLU A 179 -1.62 -13.87 3.84
N ARG A 180 -1.42 -12.72 3.19
CA ARG A 180 -1.06 -12.63 1.78
C ARG A 180 -0.28 -11.35 1.55
N TYR A 181 0.68 -11.42 0.66
CA TYR A 181 1.39 -10.25 0.15
C TYR A 181 1.14 -10.11 -1.35
N ILE A 182 0.60 -8.96 -1.77
CA ILE A 182 0.26 -8.65 -3.15
C ILE A 182 1.13 -7.50 -3.63
N HIS A 183 1.79 -7.70 -4.77
CA HIS A 183 2.46 -6.60 -5.46
C HIS A 183 1.56 -6.05 -6.56
N THR A 184 1.31 -4.75 -6.52
CA THR A 184 0.58 -4.03 -7.58
C THR A 184 1.55 -3.29 -8.47
N GLU A 185 1.20 -3.16 -9.75
CA GLU A 185 1.94 -2.22 -10.58
C GLU A 185 1.77 -0.79 -10.09
N THR A 186 2.74 0.04 -10.46
CA THR A 186 2.67 1.48 -10.28
C THR A 186 1.32 1.97 -10.83
N GLN A 187 0.49 2.52 -9.94
CA GLN A 187 -0.83 3.16 -10.14
C GLN A 187 -2.12 2.38 -9.84
N ASP A 188 -2.14 1.05 -9.72
CA ASP A 188 -3.41 0.28 -9.71
C ASP A 188 -3.97 -0.06 -8.30
N GLY A 189 -3.61 0.74 -7.28
CA GLY A 189 -4.03 0.49 -5.90
C GLY A 189 -3.49 1.50 -4.88
N LYS A 190 -2.51 2.31 -5.29
CA LYS A 190 -1.88 3.38 -4.50
C LYS A 190 -2.57 4.73 -4.58
N GLY A 191 -3.57 4.93 -5.45
CA GLY A 191 -4.14 6.26 -5.70
C GLY A 191 -4.57 7.02 -4.43
N LEU A 192 -5.02 6.29 -3.40
CA LEU A 192 -5.38 6.87 -2.10
C LEU A 192 -4.15 7.28 -1.26
N ILE A 193 -3.11 6.44 -1.19
CA ILE A 193 -1.89 6.76 -0.44
C ILE A 193 -1.07 7.86 -1.13
N ASP A 194 -1.03 7.87 -2.46
CA ASP A 194 -0.44 8.94 -3.26
C ASP A 194 -1.18 10.27 -3.06
N ALA A 195 -2.52 10.24 -3.04
CA ALA A 195 -3.34 11.42 -2.74
C ALA A 195 -3.12 11.93 -1.32
N HIS A 196 -2.97 11.03 -0.33
CA HIS A 196 -2.62 11.39 1.04
C HIS A 196 -1.26 12.10 1.10
N PHE A 197 -0.24 11.51 0.46
CA PHE A 197 1.08 12.13 0.36
C PHE A 197 1.04 13.50 -0.32
N ALA A 198 0.22 13.70 -1.35
CA ALA A 198 0.08 14.97 -2.04
C ALA A 198 -0.61 16.03 -1.16
N ARG A 199 -1.69 15.65 -0.46
CA ARG A 199 -2.43 16.56 0.44
C ARG A 199 -1.59 17.03 1.61
N ALA A 200 -0.83 16.14 2.23
CA ALA A 200 0.03 16.49 3.35
C ALA A 200 1.10 17.54 2.98
N MET A 201 1.49 17.62 1.70
CA MET A 201 2.40 18.66 1.18
C MET A 201 1.72 20.01 0.93
N ALA A 202 0.40 20.04 0.72
CA ALA A 202 -0.32 21.27 0.42
C ALA A 202 -0.67 22.09 1.68
N VAL A 203 -0.51 21.48 2.86
CA VAL A 203 -0.88 22.06 4.16
C VAL A 203 0.36 22.40 5.01
N SER A 204 1.57 21.99 4.56
CA SER A 204 2.86 22.40 5.11
C SER A 204 3.41 23.63 4.38
#